data_AF-A0AAD6XRF0-F1
#
_entry.id   AF-A0AAD6XRF0-F1
#
_cell.length_a   1.000
_cell.length_b   1.000
_cell.length_c   1.000
_cell.angle_alpha   90.00
_cell.angle_beta   90.00
_cell.angle_gamma   90.00
#
_symmetry.space_group_name_H-M   'P 1'
#
loop_
_entity.id
_entity.type
_entity.pdbx_description
1 polymer ?
#
loop_
_entity_poly.entity_id
_entity_poly.type
_entity_poly.pdbx_seq_one_letter_code
_entity_poly.pdbx_strand_id
1 'polypeptide(L)'
;MATPPTRRSILSLYSTMLRTSHSFSSYNFRTYFVRRTQETFRTLQKESDAEKIKSMYSDAVAELAVLRRSAAVNQMYGGWRLAVEDSKKPDAVLDRGDN
;
A
#
# COMPACT_ATOMS: atom_id res chain seq x y z
N MET A 1 -13.67 16.98 -24.33
CA MET A 1 -13.49 17.04 -22.87
C MET A 1 -13.48 15.61 -22.33
N ALA A 2 -12.37 15.13 -21.77
CA ALA A 2 -12.30 13.77 -21.24
C ALA A 2 -13.13 13.65 -19.97
N THR A 3 -13.99 12.62 -19.92
CA THR A 3 -15.00 12.36 -18.89
C THR A 3 -14.37 12.20 -17.50
N PRO A 4 -14.96 12.79 -16.43
CA PRO A 4 -14.45 12.60 -15.07
C PRO A 4 -14.52 11.11 -14.66
N PRO A 5 -13.56 10.62 -13.87
CA PRO A 5 -13.54 9.23 -13.43
C PRO A 5 -14.76 8.90 -12.58
N THR A 6 -15.37 7.74 -12.84
CA THR A 6 -16.54 7.29 -12.07
C THR A 6 -16.12 6.84 -10.66
N ARG A 7 -17.03 6.93 -9.69
CA ARG A 7 -16.78 6.42 -8.32
C ARG A 7 -16.30 4.97 -8.31
N ARG A 8 -16.85 4.13 -9.20
CA ARG A 8 -16.46 2.71 -9.33
C ARG A 8 -15.01 2.57 -9.81
N SER A 9 -14.55 3.39 -10.77
CA SER A 9 -13.17 3.32 -11.25
C SER A 9 -12.16 3.75 -10.19
N ILE A 10 -12.49 4.77 -9.39
CA ILE A 10 -11.68 5.22 -8.25
C ILE A 10 -11.56 4.11 -7.20
N LEU A 11 -12.68 3.48 -6.81
CA LEU A 11 -12.66 2.39 -5.83
C LEU A 11 -11.92 1.14 -6.35
N SER A 12 -12.07 0.83 -7.63
CA SER A 12 -11.32 -0.25 -8.28
C SER A 12 -9.82 0.01 -8.24
N LEU A 13 -9.40 1.24 -8.58
CA LEU A 13 -8.00 1.66 -8.52
C LEU A 13 -7.45 1.58 -7.09
N TYR A 14 -8.18 2.12 -6.11
CA TYR A 14 -7.82 2.05 -4.69
C TYR A 14 -7.58 0.61 -4.22
N SER A 15 -8.53 -0.28 -4.51
CA SER A 15 -8.43 -1.68 -4.12
C SER A 15 -7.22 -2.37 -4.76
N THR A 16 -6.89 -1.99 -6.00
CA THR A 16 -5.76 -2.55 -6.75
C THR A 16 -4.44 -2.05 -6.19
N MET A 17 -4.32 -0.74 -5.91
CA MET A 17 -3.13 -0.17 -5.27
C MET A 17 -2.90 -0.77 -3.89
N LEU A 18 -3.94 -0.94 -3.06
CA LEU A 18 -3.81 -1.60 -1.77
C LEU A 18 -3.31 -3.04 -1.91
N ARG A 19 -3.90 -3.83 -2.82
CA ARG A 19 -3.44 -5.21 -3.08
C ARG A 19 -1.96 -5.25 -3.49
N THR A 20 -1.53 -4.34 -4.37
CA THR A 20 -0.12 -4.25 -4.76
C THR A 20 0.78 -3.81 -3.60
N SER A 21 0.36 -2.83 -2.79
CA SER A 21 1.08 -2.40 -1.59
C SER A 21 1.25 -3.53 -0.57
N HIS A 22 0.26 -4.40 -0.41
CA HIS A 22 0.36 -5.57 0.45
C HIS A 22 1.28 -6.67 -0.08
N SER A 23 1.54 -6.70 -1.39
CA SER A 23 2.40 -7.71 -2.01
C SER A 23 3.89 -7.48 -1.79
N PHE A 24 4.30 -6.33 -1.27
CA PHE A 24 5.71 -6.09 -0.91
C PHE A 24 6.17 -7.05 0.18
N SER A 25 7.34 -7.66 -0.04
CA SER A 25 7.98 -8.55 0.93
C SER A 25 8.51 -7.75 2.12
N SER A 26 9.17 -6.63 1.87
CA SER A 26 9.73 -5.77 2.91
C SER A 26 8.65 -5.04 3.72
N TYR A 27 8.70 -5.17 5.05
CA TYR A 27 7.78 -4.50 5.97
C TYR A 27 7.70 -2.99 5.78
N ASN A 28 8.85 -2.31 5.65
CA ASN A 28 8.92 -0.86 5.51
C ASN A 28 8.16 -0.38 4.27
N PHE A 29 8.37 -1.04 3.12
CA PHE A 29 7.67 -0.69 1.88
C PHE A 29 6.18 -1.04 1.96
N ARG A 30 5.83 -2.23 2.44
CA ARG A 30 4.45 -2.64 2.62
C ARG A 30 3.65 -1.63 3.45
N THR A 31 4.16 -1.29 4.64
CA THR A 31 3.51 -0.36 5.57
C THR A 31 3.45 1.06 5.01
N TYR A 32 4.55 1.55 4.43
CA TYR A 32 4.60 2.88 3.81
C TYR A 32 3.59 3.01 2.67
N PHE A 33 3.60 2.08 1.70
CA PHE A 33 2.74 2.17 0.53
C PHE A 33 1.27 1.95 0.86
N VAL A 34 0.94 1.12 1.86
CA VAL A 34 -0.43 1.01 2.37
C VAL A 34 -0.90 2.34 2.94
N ARG A 35 -0.12 2.96 3.84
CA ARG A 35 -0.46 4.26 4.44
C ARG A 35 -0.58 5.35 3.37
N ARG A 36 0.41 5.46 2.48
CA ARG A 36 0.44 6.45 1.40
C ARG A 36 -0.78 6.31 0.48
N THR A 37 -1.13 5.07 0.10
CA THR A 37 -2.33 4.82 -0.72
C THR A 37 -3.59 5.29 0.02
N GLN A 38 -3.75 4.96 1.30
CA GLN A 38 -4.90 5.42 2.09
C GLN A 38 -4.98 6.94 2.18
N GLU A 39 -3.86 7.61 2.44
CA GLU A 39 -3.78 9.07 2.50
C GLU A 39 -4.15 9.72 1.17
N THR A 40 -3.58 9.26 0.05
CA THR A 40 -3.87 9.77 -1.29
C THR A 40 -5.34 9.62 -1.67
N PHE A 41 -5.99 8.51 -1.32
CA PHE A 41 -7.41 8.34 -1.63
C PHE A 41 -8.33 9.08 -0.65
N ARG A 42 -7.90 9.32 0.59
CA ARG A 42 -8.60 10.22 1.52
C ARG A 42 -8.53 11.68 1.07
N THR A 43 -7.42 12.12 0.50
CA THR A 43 -7.33 13.48 -0.08
C THR A 43 -8.19 13.58 -1.34
N LEU A 44 -8.14 12.56 -2.22
CA LEU A 44 -8.99 12.49 -3.41
C LEU A 44 -10.49 12.48 -3.07
N GLN A 45 -10.89 11.84 -1.97
CA GLN A 45 -12.28 11.85 -1.49
C GLN A 45 -12.75 13.23 -1.01
N LYS A 46 -11.83 14.06 -0.48
CA LYS A 46 -12.14 15.39 0.04
C LYS A 46 -12.13 16.47 -1.03
N GLU A 47 -11.53 16.20 -2.19
CA GLU A 47 -11.47 17.13 -3.31
C GLU A 47 -12.84 17.22 -4.01
N SER A 48 -13.22 18.43 -4.39
CA SER A 48 -14.50 18.72 -5.06
C SER A 48 -14.32 19.18 -6.50
N ASP A 49 -13.13 19.65 -6.86
CA ASP A 49 -12.80 20.08 -8.22
C ASP A 49 -12.61 18.88 -9.17
N ALA A 50 -13.46 18.81 -10.19
CA ALA A 50 -13.47 17.71 -11.15
C ALA A 50 -12.17 17.58 -11.96
N GLU A 51 -11.51 18.68 -12.30
CA GLU A 51 -10.25 18.62 -13.08
C GLU A 51 -9.09 18.15 -12.20
N LYS A 52 -9.06 18.55 -10.92
CA LYS A 52 -8.08 18.02 -9.95
C LYS A 52 -8.29 16.55 -9.66
N ILE A 53 -9.54 16.10 -9.47
CA ILE A 53 -9.84 14.67 -9.26
C ILE A 53 -9.31 13.85 -10.45
N LYS A 54 -9.48 14.37 -11.66
CA LYS A 54 -9.01 13.73 -12.89
C LYS A 54 -7.49 13.70 -12.99
N SER A 55 -6.80 14.78 -12.66
CA SER A 55 -5.33 14.79 -12.64
C SER A 55 -4.80 13.81 -11.59
N MET A 56 -5.32 13.87 -10.35
CA MET A 56 -4.93 12.95 -9.27
C MET A 56 -5.22 11.49 -9.63
N TYR A 57 -6.33 11.22 -10.32
CA TYR A 57 -6.65 9.87 -10.79
C TYR A 57 -5.63 9.39 -11.84
N SER A 58 -5.28 10.24 -12.81
CA SER A 58 -4.26 9.93 -13.82
C SER A 58 -2.90 9.66 -13.18
N ASP A 59 -2.50 10.49 -12.21
CA ASP A 59 -1.25 10.33 -11.47
C ASP A 59 -1.24 9.01 -10.69
N ALA A 60 -2.34 8.68 -9.99
CA ALA A 60 -2.47 7.42 -9.27
C ALA A 60 -2.42 6.18 -10.20
N VAL A 61 -2.92 6.29 -11.44
CA VAL A 61 -2.79 5.22 -12.45
C VAL A 61 -1.34 5.04 -12.87
N ALA A 62 -0.60 6.14 -13.08
CA ALA A 62 0.83 6.09 -13.39
C ALA A 62 1.64 5.52 -12.22
N GLU A 63 1.33 5.95 -10.99
CA GLU A 63 1.94 5.43 -9.76
C GLU A 63 1.67 3.93 -9.58
N LEU A 64 0.48 3.43 -9.89
CA LEU A 64 0.17 1.99 -9.82
C LEU A 64 1.12 1.18 -10.71
N ALA A 65 1.46 1.67 -11.90
CA ALA A 65 2.38 0.97 -12.78
C ALA A 65 3.80 0.89 -12.18
N VAL A 66 4.26 1.97 -11.54
CA VAL A 66 5.53 1.99 -10.80
C VAL A 66 5.47 1.04 -9.62
N LEU A 67 4.41 1.13 -8.80
CA LEU A 67 4.21 0.33 -7.61
C LEU A 67 4.26 -1.18 -7.91
N ARG A 68 3.64 -1.62 -9.03
CA ARG A 68 3.67 -3.02 -9.48
C ARG A 68 5.08 -3.49 -9.82
N ARG A 69 5.87 -2.68 -10.54
CA ARG A 69 7.26 -3.03 -10.87
C ARG A 69 8.12 -3.08 -9.61
N SER A 70 7.96 -2.10 -8.72
CA SER A 70 8.70 -2.06 -7.46
C SER A 70 8.36 -3.25 -6.55
N ALA A 71 7.10 -3.66 -6.49
CA ALA A 71 6.69 -4.84 -5.74
C ALA A 71 7.33 -6.12 -6.31
N ALA A 72 7.31 -6.28 -7.64
CA ALA A 72 7.93 -7.44 -8.29
C ALA A 72 9.44 -7.53 -8.01
N VAL A 73 10.17 -6.42 -8.15
CA VAL A 73 11.61 -6.36 -7.85
C VAL A 73 11.86 -6.64 -6.36
N ASN A 74 11.04 -6.07 -5.47
CA ASN A 74 11.17 -6.31 -4.03
C ASN A 74 10.91 -7.76 -3.64
N GLN A 75 10.04 -8.47 -4.36
CA GLN A 75 9.83 -9.90 -4.16
C GLN A 75 11.02 -10.73 -4.66
N MET A 76 11.62 -10.36 -5.80
CA MET A 76 12.80 -11.07 -6.34
C MET A 76 14.04 -10.93 -5.46
N TYR A 77 14.23 -9.75 -4.86
CA TYR A 77 15.40 -9.42 -4.04
C TYR A 77 15.02 -9.20 -2.56
N GLY A 78 13.96 -9.88 -2.10
CA GLY A 78 13.50 -9.79 -0.72
C GLY A 78 14.51 -10.42 0.24
N GLY A 79 14.99 -9.64 1.21
CA GLY A 79 15.88 -10.11 2.26
C GLY A 79 15.16 -10.83 3.40
N TRP A 80 15.90 -11.16 4.46
CA TRP A 80 15.33 -11.71 5.69
C TRP A 80 14.37 -10.75 6.35
N ARG A 81 13.38 -11.30 7.06
CA ARG A 81 12.41 -10.50 7.81
C ARG A 81 13.10 -9.71 8.90
N LEU A 82 12.64 -8.48 9.11
CA LEU A 82 13.15 -7.63 10.18
C LEU A 82 12.68 -8.17 11.55
N ALA A 83 13.46 -7.92 12.62
CA ALA A 83 13.10 -8.36 13.98
C ALA A 83 11.71 -7.86 14.45
N VAL A 84 11.25 -6.71 13.95
CA VAL A 84 9.91 -6.15 14.24
C VAL A 84 8.77 -6.95 13.58
N GLU A 85 9.08 -7.75 12.57
CA GLU A 85 8.10 -8.61 11.90
C GLU A 85 7.87 -9.92 12.65
N ASP A 86 8.76 -10.26 13.59
CA ASP A 86 8.64 -11.44 14.42
C ASP A 86 7.71 -11.10 15.59
N SER A 87 6.41 -11.26 15.37
CA SER A 87 5.46 -11.30 16.46
C SER A 87 5.80 -12.52 17.30
N LYS A 88 6.41 -12.31 18.48
CA LYS A 88 6.48 -13.33 19.54
C LYS A 88 5.12 -14.03 19.60
N LYS A 89 5.09 -15.32 19.27
CA LYS A 89 3.89 -16.15 19.51
C LYS A 89 3.54 -15.99 20.99
N PRO A 90 2.27 -15.70 21.34
CA PRO A 90 1.88 -15.51 22.75
C PRO A 90 1.99 -16.76 23.63
N ASP A 91 2.51 -17.89 23.13
CA ASP A 91 2.53 -19.18 23.86
C ASP A 91 3.89 -19.59 24.42
N ALA A 92 4.91 -18.74 24.37
CA ALA A 92 6.11 -18.96 25.17
C ALA A 92 5.95 -18.24 26.51
N VAL A 93 5.21 -18.85 27.45
CA VAL A 93 5.40 -18.58 28.87
C VAL A 93 6.85 -18.94 29.16
N LEU A 94 7.73 -17.94 29.12
CA LEU A 94 9.11 -18.10 29.56
C LEU A 94 9.04 -18.22 31.08
N ASP A 95 8.95 -19.47 31.54
CA ASP A 95 9.10 -19.74 32.96
C ASP A 95 10.48 -19.25 33.38
N ARG A 96 10.55 -18.49 34.48
CA ARG A 96 11.83 -18.05 35.00
C ARG A 96 12.53 -19.31 35.49
N GLY A 97 13.59 -19.72 34.81
CA GLY A 97 14.44 -20.80 35.29
C GLY A 97 14.95 -20.44 36.68
N ASP A 98 14.63 -21.30 37.64
CA ASP A 98 15.10 -21.21 39.02
C ASP A 98 16.64 -21.32 39.02
N ASN A 99 17.31 -20.20 39.26
CA ASN A 99 18.70 -20.12 39.70
C ASN A 99 18.83 -18.98 40.70
#